data_AF-A0A7Y4TB48-F1
#
_entry.id   AF-A0A7Y4TB48-F1
#
_cell.length_a   1.000
_cell.length_b   1.000
_cell.length_c   1.000
_cell.angle_alpha   90.00
_cell.angle_beta   90.00
_cell.angle_gamma   90.00
#
_symmetry.space_group_name_H-M   'P 1'
#
loop_
_entity.id
_entity.type
_entity.pdbx_description
1 polymer ?
#
loop_
_entity_poly.entity_id
_entity_poly.type
_entity_poly.pdbx_seq_one_letter_code
_entity_poly.pdbx_strand_id
1 'polypeptide(L)'
;MSDLLTKPCTVFDGTRRLASGSLADVAAHFKKAVEKAGHGVFLFDDTTGRAFDIDIRGTADEMLARLKRNAPKPDEERRPGRPKLGVVAREVTLLPQQWDWLGAQPGGASVSLRKLVDEARRGPKARARAARDAAYHFMSAIAGDRPGFEEAT
;
A
#
# COMPACT_ATOMS: atom_id res chain seq x y z
N MET A 1 0.37 -7.13 7.09
CA MET A 1 0.52 -5.77 7.61
C MET A 1 2.00 -5.46 7.50
N SER A 2 2.38 -4.76 6.44
CA SER A 2 3.78 -4.46 6.18
C SER A 2 4.29 -3.50 7.26
N ASP A 3 5.47 -3.79 7.79
CA ASP A 3 6.19 -2.87 8.66
C ASP A 3 6.37 -1.54 7.91
N LEU A 4 5.79 -0.46 8.45
CA LEU A 4 5.80 0.87 7.84
C LEU A 4 7.22 1.33 7.50
N LEU A 5 8.22 0.93 8.27
CA LEU A 5 9.61 1.35 8.07
C LEU A 5 10.27 0.69 6.86
N THR A 6 9.86 -0.53 6.52
CA THR A 6 10.40 -1.29 5.38
C THR A 6 9.64 -1.04 4.09
N LYS A 7 8.57 -0.24 4.17
CA LYS A 7 7.73 0.08 3.03
C LYS A 7 8.56 0.79 1.94
N PRO A 8 8.54 0.31 0.68
CA PRO A 8 9.26 0.95 -0.42
C PRO A 8 8.59 2.29 -0.76
N CYS A 9 9.39 3.35 -0.68
CA CYS A 9 8.94 4.72 -0.87
C CYS A 9 9.97 5.53 -1.66
N THR A 10 9.49 6.54 -2.37
CA THR A 10 10.32 7.44 -3.16
C THR A 10 9.98 8.90 -2.88
N VAL A 11 11.02 9.72 -2.70
CA VAL A 11 10.91 11.17 -2.47
C VAL A 11 11.19 11.91 -3.78
N PHE A 12 10.32 12.87 -4.10
CA PHE A 12 10.45 13.78 -5.23
C PHE A 12 10.42 15.24 -4.78
N ASP A 13 11.16 16.09 -5.50
CA ASP A 13 11.07 17.54 -5.48
C ASP A 13 10.60 17.99 -6.86
N GLY A 14 9.32 18.34 -6.95
CA GLY A 14 8.59 18.45 -8.22
C GLY A 14 8.69 17.16 -9.03
N THR A 15 9.42 17.22 -10.14
CA THR A 15 9.66 16.07 -11.04
C THR A 15 10.99 15.36 -10.80
N ARG A 16 11.85 15.91 -9.93
CA ARG A 16 13.18 15.37 -9.66
C ARG A 16 13.11 14.36 -8.52
N ARG A 17 13.49 13.11 -8.80
CA ARG A 17 13.66 12.09 -7.75
C ARG A 17 14.86 12.45 -6.86
N LEU A 18 14.66 12.50 -5.55
CA LEU A 18 15.70 12.77 -4.55
C LEU A 18 16.27 11.50 -3.91
N ALA A 19 15.40 10.58 -3.51
CA ALA A 19 15.78 9.31 -2.86
C ALA A 19 14.70 8.25 -3.09
N SER A 20 15.08 6.98 -3.09
CA SER A 20 14.17 5.82 -3.20
C SER A 20 14.74 4.69 -2.34
N GLY A 21 13.89 4.01 -1.58
CA GLY A 21 14.32 2.99 -0.62
C GLY A 21 13.24 2.69 0.41
N SER A 22 13.65 2.14 1.55
CA SER A 22 12.71 1.95 2.66
C SER A 22 12.29 3.30 3.26
N LEU A 23 11.12 3.37 3.89
CA LEU A 23 10.68 4.59 4.57
C LEU A 23 11.72 5.08 5.59
N ALA A 24 12.38 4.15 6.29
CA ALA A 24 13.44 4.49 7.23
C ALA A 24 14.63 5.21 6.56
N ASP A 25 15.01 4.79 5.36
CA ASP A 25 16.14 5.37 4.63
C ASP A 25 15.77 6.74 4.03
N VAL A 26 14.55 6.86 3.48
CA VAL A 26 14.15 8.06 2.74
C VAL A 26 13.59 9.17 3.63
N ALA A 27 13.14 8.87 4.85
CA ALA A 27 12.51 9.87 5.74
C ALA A 27 13.45 11.05 6.05
N ALA A 28 14.75 10.79 6.25
CA ALA A 28 15.73 11.85 6.49
C ALA A 28 15.95 12.75 5.25
N HIS A 29 15.90 12.17 4.05
CA HIS A 29 15.96 12.94 2.79
C HIS A 29 14.71 13.80 2.60
N PHE A 30 13.53 13.25 2.91
CA PHE A 30 12.26 13.98 2.87
C PHE A 30 12.27 15.19 3.80
N LYS A 31 12.63 15.00 5.09
CA LYS A 31 12.76 16.10 6.07
C LYS A 31 13.66 17.22 5.56
N LYS A 32 14.88 16.89 5.13
CA LYS A 32 15.86 17.87 4.61
C LYS A 32 15.35 18.61 3.38
N ALA A 33 14.64 17.92 2.49
CA ALA A 33 14.08 18.52 1.28
C ALA A 33 12.95 19.50 1.63
N VAL A 34 12.02 19.11 2.51
CA VAL A 34 10.92 19.98 2.98
C VAL A 34 11.47 21.23 3.67
N GLU A 35 12.47 21.08 4.56
CA GLU A 35 13.11 22.21 5.26
C GLU A 35 13.83 23.18 4.30
N LYS A 36 14.31 22.70 3.15
CA LYS A 36 15.03 23.52 2.15
C LYS A 36 14.10 24.19 1.14
N ALA A 37 13.15 23.45 0.57
CA ALA A 37 12.30 23.90 -0.53
C ALA A 37 10.99 24.57 -0.05
N GLY A 38 10.54 24.25 1.16
CA GLY A 38 9.29 24.76 1.76
C GLY A 38 8.00 24.18 1.16
N HIS A 39 7.96 23.85 -0.14
CA HIS A 39 6.82 23.27 -0.85
C HIS A 39 7.28 22.43 -2.06
N GLY A 40 6.37 21.63 -2.64
CA GLY A 40 6.63 20.85 -3.85
C GLY A 40 7.42 19.55 -3.64
N VAL A 41 7.66 19.16 -2.38
CA VAL A 41 8.31 17.90 -2.02
C VAL A 41 7.26 16.86 -1.69
N PHE A 42 7.32 15.70 -2.33
CA PHE A 42 6.35 14.62 -2.19
C PHE A 42 7.04 13.32 -1.77
N LEU A 43 6.39 12.57 -0.89
CA LEU A 43 6.77 11.21 -0.52
C LEU A 43 5.71 10.25 -1.04
N PHE A 44 6.11 9.34 -1.92
CA PHE A 44 5.23 8.36 -2.56
C PHE A 44 5.45 6.95 -2.02
N ASP A 45 4.35 6.22 -1.91
CA ASP A 45 4.35 4.76 -1.74
C ASP A 45 4.53 4.09 -3.11
N ASP A 46 5.64 3.37 -3.30
CA ASP A 46 5.98 2.76 -4.60
C ASP A 46 4.98 1.65 -5.01
N THR A 47 4.21 1.10 -4.05
CA THR A 47 3.22 0.06 -4.32
C THR A 47 1.89 0.64 -4.80
N THR A 48 1.50 1.80 -4.28
CA THR A 48 0.17 2.39 -4.53
C THR A 48 0.22 3.66 -5.36
N GLY A 49 1.40 4.24 -5.57
CA GLY A 49 1.60 5.52 -6.25
C GLY A 49 1.01 6.72 -5.50
N ARG A 50 0.55 6.54 -4.26
CA ARG A 50 -0.08 7.60 -3.48
C ARG A 50 0.97 8.40 -2.72
N ALA A 51 0.82 9.73 -2.76
CA ALA A 51 1.54 10.63 -1.88
C ALA A 51 1.00 10.50 -0.45
N PHE A 52 1.89 10.59 0.54
CA PHE A 52 1.52 10.61 1.95
C PHE A 52 2.54 11.41 2.77
N ASP A 53 2.11 11.93 3.91
CA ASP A 53 2.96 12.73 4.79
C ASP A 53 3.44 11.93 6.00
N ILE A 54 4.61 12.33 6.49
CA ILE A 54 5.17 11.89 7.77
C ILE A 54 5.40 13.10 8.68
N ASP A 55 5.28 12.88 9.98
CA ASP A 55 5.54 13.93 10.96
C ASP A 55 7.05 14.19 11.09
N ILE A 56 7.52 15.28 10.48
CA ILE A 56 8.94 15.67 10.42
C ILE A 56 9.44 16.50 11.62
N ARG A 57 8.59 16.74 12.63
CA ARG A 57 8.93 17.57 13.80
C ARG A 57 9.98 16.92 14.68
N GLY A 58 10.96 17.72 15.11
CA GLY A 58 12.07 17.29 15.97
C GLY A 58 13.32 16.91 15.17
N THR A 59 14.23 16.19 15.80
CA THR A 59 15.43 15.65 15.13
C THR A 59 15.08 14.47 14.23
N ALA A 60 15.99 14.10 13.32
CA ALA A 60 15.79 12.92 12.47
C ALA A 60 15.61 11.63 13.31
N ASP A 61 16.33 11.51 14.43
CA ASP A 61 16.23 10.37 15.33
C ASP A 61 14.88 10.31 16.05
N GLU A 62 14.35 11.46 16.50
CA GLU A 62 13.03 11.55 17.13
C GLU A 62 11.91 11.20 16.15
N MET A 63 12.02 11.64 14.90
CA MET A 63 11.10 11.28 13.82
C MET A 63 11.12 9.76 13.56
N LEU A 64 12.31 9.17 13.38
CA LEU A 64 12.45 7.73 13.16
C LEU A 64 11.95 6.91 14.34
N ALA A 65 12.19 7.35 15.58
CA ALA A 65 11.65 6.72 16.78
C ALA A 65 10.12 6.77 16.81
N ARG A 66 9.51 7.87 16.35
CA ARG A 66 8.05 8.02 16.24
C ARG A 66 7.47 7.10 15.18
N LEU A 67 8.12 7.01 14.01
CA LEU A 67 7.73 6.08 12.95
C LEU A 67 7.83 4.62 13.43
N LYS A 68 8.90 4.26 14.17
CA LYS A 68 9.04 2.95 14.81
C LYS A 68 7.95 2.64 15.82
N ARG A 69 7.56 3.61 16.65
CA ARG A 69 6.50 3.44 17.64
C ARG A 69 5.11 3.25 17.00
N ASN A 70 4.87 3.95 15.89
CA ASN A 70 3.60 3.90 15.17
C ASN A 70 3.54 2.76 14.15
N ALA A 71 4.66 2.08 13.88
CA ALA A 71 4.65 0.85 13.12
C ALA A 71 3.77 -0.18 13.86
N PRO A 72 2.86 -0.87 13.17
CA PRO A 72 2.08 -1.93 13.80
C PRO A 72 3.07 -2.96 14.35
N LYS A 73 3.17 -3.04 15.69
CA LYS A 73 4.01 -4.03 16.32
C LYS A 73 3.53 -5.41 15.83
N PRO A 74 4.44 -6.33 15.47
CA PRO A 74 4.05 -7.72 15.28
C PRO A 74 3.43 -8.16 16.61
N ASP A 75 2.13 -8.50 16.55
CA ASP A 75 1.30 -8.98 17.65
C ASP A 75 2.15 -9.71 18.70
N GLU A 76 2.37 -9.07 19.85
CA GLU A 76 3.10 -9.67 20.97
C GLU A 76 2.36 -10.98 21.35
N GLU A 77 3.09 -12.08 21.28
CA GLU A 77 2.77 -13.36 21.91
C GLU A 77 1.48 -14.03 21.41
N ARG A 78 1.56 -14.63 20.21
CA ARG A 78 0.74 -15.79 19.85
C ARG A 78 0.93 -16.89 20.88
N ARG A 79 0.03 -16.94 21.88
CA ARG A 79 -0.18 -18.11 22.73
C ARG A 79 -0.32 -19.35 21.84
N PRO A 80 0.29 -20.49 22.17
CA PRO A 80 0.16 -21.71 21.37
C PRO A 80 -1.30 -22.17 21.38
N GLY A 81 -2.00 -21.88 20.29
CA GLY A 81 -3.39 -22.22 20.05
C GLY A 81 -3.70 -22.09 18.56
N ARG A 82 -4.70 -22.84 18.08
CA ARG A 82 -5.10 -22.84 16.66
C ARG A 82 -5.30 -21.39 16.21
N PRO A 83 -4.55 -20.90 15.21
CA PRO A 83 -4.68 -19.53 14.75
C PRO A 83 -6.14 -19.24 14.38
N LYS A 84 -6.76 -18.25 15.03
CA LYS A 84 -8.07 -17.77 14.59
C LYS A 84 -7.90 -17.27 13.16
N LEU A 85 -8.60 -17.89 12.20
CA LEU A 85 -8.46 -17.58 10.78
C LEU A 85 -9.00 -16.18 10.40
N GLY A 86 -9.62 -15.46 11.34
CA GLY A 86 -10.12 -14.10 11.15
C GLY A 86 -11.24 -14.00 10.10
N VAL A 87 -11.98 -15.08 9.87
CA VAL A 87 -13.03 -15.13 8.84
C VAL A 87 -14.27 -14.39 9.32
N VAL A 88 -14.74 -13.44 8.52
CA VAL A 88 -16.02 -12.76 8.70
C VAL A 88 -16.99 -13.31 7.67
N ALA A 89 -18.16 -13.79 8.10
CA ALA A 89 -19.20 -14.26 7.20
C ALA A 89 -19.96 -13.07 6.59
N ARG A 90 -20.24 -13.16 5.28
CA ARG A 90 -21.12 -12.26 4.53
C ARG A 90 -21.91 -13.08 3.51
N GLU A 91 -23.07 -12.57 3.11
CA GLU A 91 -23.94 -13.22 2.14
C GLU A 91 -23.43 -13.03 0.71
N VAL A 92 -23.54 -14.08 -0.11
CA VAL A 92 -23.23 -14.07 -1.54
C VAL A 92 -24.32 -14.80 -2.29
N THR A 93 -24.74 -14.26 -3.44
CA THR A 93 -25.72 -14.88 -4.32
C THR A 93 -25.01 -15.37 -5.57
N LEU A 94 -25.20 -16.64 -5.91
CA LEU A 94 -24.56 -17.31 -7.04
C LEU A 94 -25.61 -18.12 -7.82
N LEU A 95 -25.30 -18.44 -9.07
CA LEU A 95 -26.14 -19.29 -9.91
C LEU A 95 -26.18 -20.73 -9.37
N PRO A 96 -27.27 -21.49 -9.58
CA PRO A 96 -27.37 -22.88 -9.11
C PRO A 96 -26.18 -23.75 -9.51
N GLN A 97 -25.76 -23.69 -10.78
CA GLN A 97 -24.61 -24.44 -11.30
C GLN A 97 -23.28 -24.09 -10.57
N GLN A 98 -23.15 -22.85 -10.08
CA GLN A 98 -21.96 -22.42 -9.34
C GLN A 98 -21.99 -22.99 -7.92
N TRP A 99 -23.16 -23.09 -7.30
CA TRP A 99 -23.32 -23.76 -6.01
C TRP A 99 -23.04 -25.26 -6.10
N ASP A 100 -23.54 -25.92 -7.15
CA ASP A 100 -23.25 -27.34 -7.41
C ASP A 100 -21.74 -27.57 -7.55
N TRP A 101 -21.07 -26.73 -8.35
CA TRP A 101 -19.63 -26.79 -8.52
C TRP A 101 -18.86 -26.54 -7.22
N LEU A 102 -19.28 -25.56 -6.41
CA LEU A 102 -18.68 -25.23 -5.11
C LEU A 102 -18.87 -26.36 -4.08
N GLY A 103 -20.02 -27.03 -4.09
CA GLY A 103 -20.33 -28.17 -3.22
C GLY A 103 -19.49 -29.41 -3.54
N ALA A 104 -19.09 -29.58 -4.80
CA ALA A 104 -18.22 -30.66 -5.24
C ALA A 104 -16.73 -30.46 -4.86
N GLN A 105 -16.33 -29.28 -4.37
CA GLN A 105 -14.93 -28.99 -4.09
C GLN A 105 -14.43 -29.63 -2.77
N PRO A 106 -13.20 -30.19 -2.75
CA PRO A 106 -12.56 -30.64 -1.52
C PRO A 106 -12.37 -29.49 -0.52
N GLY A 107 -12.96 -29.62 0.67
CA GLY A 107 -12.91 -28.58 1.72
C GLY A 107 -14.06 -27.57 1.69
N GLY A 108 -15.02 -27.72 0.77
CA GLY A 108 -16.28 -26.98 0.74
C GLY A 108 -16.20 -25.58 0.12
N ALA A 109 -17.39 -25.00 -0.09
CA ALA A 109 -17.57 -23.74 -0.82
C ALA A 109 -16.69 -22.59 -0.31
N SER A 110 -16.63 -22.38 1.01
CA SER A 110 -15.90 -21.26 1.62
C SER A 110 -14.38 -21.33 1.40
N VAL A 111 -13.80 -22.53 1.38
CA VAL A 111 -12.36 -22.71 1.13
C VAL A 111 -12.05 -22.44 -0.34
N SER A 112 -12.88 -22.96 -1.24
CA SER A 112 -12.73 -22.77 -2.69
C SER A 112 -12.91 -21.32 -3.11
N LEU A 113 -13.93 -20.63 -2.58
CA LEU A 113 -14.11 -19.19 -2.82
C LEU A 113 -12.89 -18.39 -2.34
N ARG A 114 -12.32 -18.72 -1.17
CA ARG A 114 -11.12 -18.02 -0.68
C ARG A 114 -9.93 -18.23 -1.62
N LYS A 115 -9.71 -19.46 -2.10
CA LYS A 115 -8.63 -19.76 -3.06
C LYS A 115 -8.81 -19.00 -4.37
N LEU A 116 -10.03 -18.99 -4.94
CA LEU A 116 -10.34 -18.25 -6.16
C LEU A 116 -10.12 -16.74 -6.00
N VAL A 117 -10.54 -16.17 -4.86
CA VAL A 117 -10.30 -14.77 -4.54
C VAL A 117 -8.81 -14.49 -4.39
N ASP A 118 -8.08 -15.32 -3.68
CA ASP A 118 -6.63 -15.15 -3.48
C ASP A 118 -5.85 -15.25 -4.79
N GLU A 119 -6.26 -16.16 -5.68
CA GLU A 119 -5.70 -16.30 -7.02
C GLU A 119 -6.01 -15.07 -7.88
N ALA A 120 -7.27 -14.65 -7.95
CA ALA A 120 -7.70 -13.48 -8.70
C ALA A 120 -6.98 -12.21 -8.23
N ARG A 121 -6.81 -12.04 -6.91
CA ARG A 121 -6.07 -10.91 -6.32
C ARG A 121 -4.58 -10.91 -6.68
N ARG A 122 -3.98 -12.07 -6.92
CA ARG A 122 -2.56 -12.21 -7.26
C ARG A 122 -2.30 -12.29 -8.77
N GLY A 123 -3.33 -12.43 -9.59
CA GLY A 123 -3.23 -12.62 -11.03
C GLY A 123 -2.65 -11.41 -11.79
N PRO A 124 -2.18 -11.62 -13.03
CA PRO A 124 -1.53 -10.58 -13.83
C PRO A 124 -2.46 -9.40 -14.14
N LYS A 125 -3.76 -9.64 -14.35
CA LYS A 125 -4.75 -8.57 -14.57
C LYS A 125 -4.89 -7.66 -13.36
N ALA A 126 -4.91 -8.22 -12.14
CA ALA A 126 -4.97 -7.43 -10.91
C ALA A 126 -3.69 -6.61 -10.72
N ARG A 127 -2.51 -7.19 -11.00
CA ARG A 127 -1.23 -6.47 -10.97
C ARG A 127 -1.17 -5.34 -12.00
N ALA A 128 -1.62 -5.59 -13.23
CA ALA A 128 -1.65 -4.57 -14.28
C ALA A 128 -2.59 -3.40 -13.92
N ARG A 129 -3.76 -3.71 -13.36
CA ARG A 129 -4.68 -2.68 -12.85
C ARG A 129 -4.03 -1.88 -11.71
N ALA A 130 -3.45 -2.54 -10.72
CA ALA A 130 -2.79 -1.87 -9.61
C ALA A 130 -1.61 -0.99 -10.07
N ALA A 131 -0.82 -1.44 -11.05
CA ALA A 131 0.27 -0.66 -11.63
C ALA A 131 -0.25 0.57 -12.38
N ARG A 132 -1.36 0.44 -13.12
CA ARG A 132 -2.02 1.58 -13.77
C ARG A 132 -2.54 2.58 -12.76
N ASP A 133 -3.24 2.11 -11.72
CA ASP A 133 -3.77 2.97 -10.66
C ASP A 133 -2.63 3.69 -9.90
N ALA A 134 -1.51 3.01 -9.65
CA ALA A 134 -0.33 3.62 -9.04
C ALA A 134 0.31 4.68 -9.95
N ALA A 135 0.50 4.39 -11.24
CA ALA A 135 1.01 5.36 -12.20
C ALA A 135 0.08 6.59 -12.30
N TYR A 136 -1.23 6.38 -12.32
CA TYR A 136 -2.23 7.45 -12.32
C TYR A 136 -2.13 8.33 -11.08
N HIS A 137 -2.10 7.74 -9.88
CA HIS A 137 -1.98 8.49 -8.63
C HIS A 137 -0.70 9.35 -8.59
N PHE A 138 0.41 8.79 -9.05
CA PHE A 138 1.68 9.51 -9.14
C PHE A 138 1.60 10.68 -10.12
N MET A 139 1.11 10.45 -11.34
CA MET A 139 0.99 11.48 -12.36
C MET A 139 0.06 12.60 -11.92
N SER A 140 -1.08 12.26 -11.31
CA SER A 140 -2.04 13.24 -10.78
C SER A 140 -1.41 14.12 -9.69
N ALA A 141 -0.57 13.56 -8.81
CA ALA A 141 0.09 14.33 -7.76
C ALA A 141 1.23 15.23 -8.28
N ILE A 142 2.00 14.80 -9.28
CA ILE A 142 3.15 15.58 -9.81
C ILE A 142 2.74 16.57 -10.90
N ALA A 143 1.75 16.23 -11.71
CA ALA A 143 1.38 16.96 -12.91
C ALA A 143 -0.05 17.54 -12.86
N GLY A 144 -0.81 17.31 -11.78
CA GLY A 144 -2.19 17.82 -11.65
C GLY A 144 -2.31 19.33 -11.81
N ASP A 145 -1.34 20.09 -11.31
CA ASP A 145 -1.31 21.55 -11.43
C ASP A 145 -0.67 22.05 -12.74
N ARG A 146 -0.32 21.15 -13.68
CA ARG A 146 0.26 21.54 -14.97
C ARG A 146 -0.82 21.82 -16.01
N PRO A 147 -0.65 22.88 -16.85
CA PRO A 147 -1.53 23.12 -17.98
C PRO A 147 -1.60 21.90 -18.90
N GLY A 148 -2.81 21.47 -19.26
CA GLY A 148 -3.06 20.35 -20.19
C GLY A 148 -3.11 18.95 -19.55
N PHE A 149 -3.04 18.81 -18.23
CA PHE A 149 -3.11 17.50 -17.58
C PHE A 149 -4.49 16.83 -17.73
N GLU A 150 -5.59 17.58 -17.57
CA GLU A 150 -6.94 17.02 -17.72
C GLU A 150 -7.26 16.59 -19.16
N GLU A 151 -6.64 17.21 -20.17
CA GLU A 151 -6.86 16.85 -21.59
C GLU A 151 -6.15 15.55 -22.01
N ALA A 152 -5.19 15.08 -21.21
CA ALA A 152 -4.34 13.92 -21.50
C ALA A 152 -4.67 12.67 -20.65
N THR A 153 -5.67 12.76 -19.76
CA THR A 153 -5.99 11.74 -18.74
C THR A 153 -7.24 10.93 -19.11
#